data_AF-A0A9N9DU86-F1
#
_entry.id   AF-A0A9N9DU86-F1
#
_cell.length_a   1.000
_cell.length_b   1.000
_cell.length_c   1.000
_cell.angle_alpha   90.00
_cell.angle_beta   90.00
_cell.angle_gamma   90.00
#
_symmetry.space_group_name_H-M   'P 1'
#
loop_
_entity.id
_entity.type
_entity.pdbx_description
1 polymer ?
#
loop_
_entity_poly.entity_id
_entity_poly.type
_entity_poly.pdbx_seq_one_letter_code
_entity_poly.pdbx_strand_id
1 'polypeptide(L)'
;RMGQTFTSTVGTIEVKPDQVRDIDDIERNGRVFSDGCGKISHSLAEKAIKRYWGKRDIIDKEIPSVYQIRFRGCKGVVAIDKELEGDVLCIRPSQRKFESYELYTLEIAKTVKAPQQGHLNRQIILLLSNLKIPDSAFLELQNNHQSFIESMMQDSKRAAEVIRQISRDGSHQTRTILEMLKAGLMDEEEPFLEAMLEVKKLFTLKDLRNKARIEVPSTFLLMGVMDETGILEPDQIYVQTSTITSEHQSFKGEKKVRREHRVWTGRSIVTRNPCLHPGDISVLWAVDVPELSHLRNCIVFSQNGDSPVVNSMAGGDLDGDEFFVSFDGRLIPTETYESLDYDAPPRKELDRPVTVYDIAEFFRDFMENDRLGTICNNHLMLADQKDLGVFSPECIDLAIKASMAVDFNKTGVPVTGRLPTSQKSPDFMENQTKIKYESQKILGKLYRNIDLNEHRDNEKRYYRKFPIEPFDRFVEDGYIEYINDALAQRDSYNQEVRNLMQRHKIKSEPEVFTGSLLSVKTCGRHLYD
;
A
#
# COMPACT_ATOMS: atom_id res chain seq x y z
N ARG A 1 23.33 -5.34 6.46
CA ARG A 1 22.15 -6.00 7.08
C ARG A 1 21.63 -5.31 8.37
N MET A 2 22.32 -4.30 8.91
CA MET A 2 21.90 -3.57 10.14
C MET A 2 20.45 -3.07 10.10
N GLY A 3 19.92 -2.62 8.97
CA GLY A 3 18.54 -2.14 8.87
C GLY A 3 17.48 -3.15 9.36
N GLN A 4 17.77 -4.46 9.30
CA GLN A 4 16.86 -5.49 9.81
C GLN A 4 16.64 -5.37 11.33
N THR A 5 17.65 -4.98 12.10
CA THR A 5 17.57 -4.84 13.57
C THR A 5 16.83 -3.57 14.01
N PHE A 6 16.50 -2.68 13.07
CA PHE A 6 15.72 -1.46 13.32
C PHE A 6 14.34 -1.52 12.67
N THR A 7 13.90 -2.71 12.21
CA THR A 7 12.54 -2.89 11.70
C THR A 7 11.55 -2.65 12.84
N SER A 8 10.59 -1.75 12.65
CA SER A 8 9.49 -1.62 13.61
C SER A 8 8.61 -2.88 13.58
N THR A 9 8.51 -3.56 14.71
CA THR A 9 7.69 -4.75 14.91
C THR A 9 6.62 -4.44 15.98
N VAL A 10 5.46 -5.08 15.90
CA VAL A 10 4.31 -4.77 16.78
C VAL A 10 4.09 -5.88 17.82
N GLY A 11 4.17 -7.14 17.40
CA GLY A 11 3.93 -8.29 18.25
C GLY A 11 5.19 -9.12 18.45
N THR A 12 5.50 -9.48 19.69
CA THR A 12 6.60 -10.40 20.02
C THR A 12 6.10 -11.63 20.77
N ILE A 13 6.64 -12.79 20.39
CA ILE A 13 6.35 -14.09 21.00
C ILE A 13 7.68 -14.80 21.20
N GLU A 14 7.85 -15.41 22.36
CA GLU A 14 8.95 -16.34 22.57
C GLU A 14 8.55 -17.72 22.02
N VAL A 15 9.39 -18.26 21.13
CA VAL A 15 9.26 -19.63 20.62
C VAL A 15 10.37 -20.48 21.22
N LYS A 16 10.08 -21.73 21.56
CA LYS A 16 11.11 -22.62 22.11
C LYS A 16 11.97 -23.19 20.99
N PRO A 17 13.23 -23.60 21.27
CA PRO A 17 14.08 -24.20 20.25
C PRO A 17 13.46 -25.43 19.55
N ASP A 18 12.75 -26.28 20.29
CA ASP A 18 12.04 -27.47 19.77
C ASP A 18 10.81 -27.14 18.91
N GLN A 19 10.34 -25.89 18.96
CA GLN A 19 9.25 -25.37 18.14
C GLN A 19 9.74 -24.83 16.78
N VAL A 20 11.05 -24.70 16.58
CA VAL A 20 11.63 -24.19 15.34
C VAL A 20 12.16 -25.35 14.51
N ARG A 21 11.74 -25.43 13.25
CA ARG A 21 12.20 -26.44 12.29
C ARG A 21 12.89 -25.76 11.11
N ASP A 22 14.15 -26.08 10.86
CA ASP A 22 14.78 -25.71 9.60
C ASP A 22 14.27 -26.67 8.50
N ILE A 23 13.84 -26.12 7.37
CA ILE A 23 13.35 -26.85 6.19
C ILE A 23 14.05 -26.35 4.93
N ASP A 24 14.29 -27.22 3.95
CA ASP A 24 15.08 -26.90 2.75
C ASP A 24 14.34 -26.00 1.77
N ASP A 25 15.02 -25.06 1.11
CA ASP A 25 14.38 -24.30 0.02
C ASP A 25 13.85 -25.20 -1.11
N ILE A 26 12.73 -24.80 -1.71
CA ILE A 26 12.21 -25.46 -2.90
C ILE A 26 12.95 -24.91 -4.10
N GLU A 27 13.86 -25.71 -4.64
CA GLU A 27 14.70 -25.35 -5.77
C GLU A 27 14.38 -26.19 -7.00
N ARG A 28 14.27 -25.55 -8.17
CA ARG A 28 14.19 -26.21 -9.47
C ARG A 28 15.00 -25.43 -10.48
N ASN A 29 15.72 -26.13 -11.34
CA ASN A 29 16.55 -25.51 -12.39
C ASN A 29 17.53 -24.44 -11.88
N GLY A 30 18.04 -24.59 -10.65
CA GLY A 30 18.94 -23.63 -10.01
C GLY A 30 18.28 -22.33 -9.55
N ARG A 31 16.94 -22.27 -9.50
CA ARG A 31 16.16 -21.12 -9.00
C ARG A 31 15.37 -21.52 -7.76
N VAL A 32 15.28 -20.62 -6.79
CA VAL A 32 14.60 -20.82 -5.51
C VAL A 32 13.15 -20.32 -5.59
N PHE A 33 12.16 -21.20 -5.51
CA PHE A 33 10.73 -20.86 -5.55
C PHE A 33 10.18 -20.40 -4.19
N SER A 34 10.86 -20.77 -3.11
CA SER A 34 10.49 -20.43 -1.74
C SER A 34 11.23 -19.20 -1.18
N ASP A 35 11.87 -18.37 -2.01
CA ASP A 35 12.77 -17.30 -1.53
C ASP A 35 12.06 -16.33 -0.59
N GLY A 36 12.39 -16.41 0.70
CA GLY A 36 11.79 -15.58 1.73
C GLY A 36 10.52 -16.14 2.37
N CYS A 37 10.00 -17.30 1.93
CA CYS A 37 8.74 -17.88 2.41
C CYS A 37 8.95 -19.15 3.26
N GLY A 38 8.46 -19.12 4.50
CA GLY A 38 8.46 -20.25 5.43
C GLY A 38 7.05 -20.61 5.90
N LYS A 39 6.95 -21.36 7.00
CA LYS A 39 5.66 -21.86 7.50
C LYS A 39 5.44 -21.59 8.97
N ILE A 40 4.18 -21.44 9.36
CA ILE A 40 3.76 -21.30 10.74
C ILE A 40 2.55 -22.21 11.01
N SER A 41 2.57 -22.92 12.13
CA SER A 41 1.40 -23.69 12.56
C SER A 41 0.22 -22.77 12.90
N HIS A 42 -1.00 -23.28 12.74
CA HIS A 42 -2.21 -22.54 13.10
C HIS A 42 -2.20 -22.09 14.58
N SER A 43 -1.73 -22.95 15.49
CA SER A 43 -1.75 -22.64 16.93
C SER A 43 -0.75 -21.55 17.32
N LEU A 44 0.43 -21.53 16.70
CA LEU A 44 1.40 -20.45 16.89
C LEU A 44 0.93 -19.14 16.25
N ALA A 45 0.29 -19.19 15.07
CA ALA A 45 -0.32 -18.03 14.42
C ALA A 45 -1.41 -17.38 15.29
N GLU A 46 -2.24 -18.19 15.97
CA GLU A 46 -3.23 -17.70 16.92
C GLU A 46 -2.58 -16.98 18.12
N LYS A 47 -1.45 -17.48 18.62
CA LYS A 47 -0.68 -16.80 19.68
C LYS A 47 -0.06 -15.51 19.17
N ALA A 48 0.44 -15.51 17.95
CA ALA A 48 1.04 -14.34 17.31
C ALA A 48 0.06 -13.19 17.19
N ILE A 49 -1.15 -13.50 16.73
CA ILE A 49 -2.13 -12.47 16.48
C ILE A 49 -2.67 -11.83 17.76
N LYS A 50 -2.81 -12.62 18.83
CA LYS A 50 -3.15 -12.12 20.17
C LYS A 50 -2.12 -11.11 20.69
N ARG A 51 -0.84 -11.28 20.37
CA ARG A 51 0.23 -10.33 20.73
C ARG A 51 0.24 -9.10 19.83
N TYR A 52 0.03 -9.28 18.54
CA TYR A 52 0.03 -8.19 17.56
C TYR A 52 -1.12 -7.18 17.76
N TRP A 53 -2.36 -7.65 18.01
CA TRP A 53 -3.51 -6.75 18.24
C TRP A 53 -3.80 -6.46 19.71
N GLY A 54 -3.18 -7.18 20.64
CA GLY A 54 -3.45 -7.05 22.07
C GLY A 54 -4.94 -7.30 22.41
N LYS A 55 -5.47 -6.54 23.38
CA LYS A 55 -6.88 -6.65 23.79
C LYS A 55 -7.88 -6.05 22.78
N ARG A 56 -7.42 -5.50 21.64
CA ARG A 56 -8.24 -4.66 20.77
C ARG A 56 -9.20 -5.42 19.85
N ASP A 57 -9.15 -6.75 19.79
CA ASP A 57 -9.96 -7.46 18.81
C ASP A 57 -10.35 -8.89 19.23
N ILE A 58 -11.31 -9.00 20.16
CA ILE A 58 -11.88 -10.29 20.63
C ILE A 58 -13.09 -10.71 19.77
N ILE A 59 -13.56 -9.85 18.87
CA ILE A 59 -14.84 -10.01 18.17
C ILE A 59 -14.68 -10.79 16.87
N ASP A 60 -13.67 -10.45 16.07
CA ASP A 60 -13.37 -11.14 14.83
C ASP A 60 -12.31 -12.23 15.07
N LYS A 61 -12.78 -13.48 15.03
CA LYS A 61 -12.01 -14.69 15.33
C LYS A 61 -11.17 -15.20 14.16
N GLU A 62 -11.27 -14.61 12.97
CA GLU A 62 -10.45 -15.06 11.85
C GLU A 62 -8.98 -14.74 12.09
N ILE A 63 -8.14 -15.76 11.98
CA ILE A 63 -6.69 -15.68 12.11
C ILE A 63 -6.12 -15.39 10.71
N PRO A 64 -5.26 -14.37 10.54
CA PRO A 64 -4.58 -14.12 9.27
C PRO A 64 -3.77 -15.31 8.81
N SER A 65 -3.76 -15.56 7.50
CA SER A 65 -3.03 -16.70 6.93
C SER A 65 -1.53 -16.44 6.77
N VAL A 66 -1.10 -15.17 6.76
CA VAL A 66 0.28 -14.77 6.42
C VAL A 66 0.84 -13.73 7.38
N TYR A 67 2.14 -13.85 7.67
CA TYR A 67 2.85 -12.99 8.61
C TYR A 67 4.21 -12.63 8.04
N GLN A 68 4.50 -11.34 7.90
CA GLN A 68 5.86 -10.88 7.68
C GLN A 68 6.57 -10.81 9.04
N ILE A 69 7.70 -11.52 9.13
CA ILE A 69 8.36 -11.77 10.40
C ILE A 69 9.80 -11.26 10.45
N ARG A 70 10.29 -11.06 11.67
CA ARG A 70 11.71 -11.09 12.02
C ARG A 70 11.89 -12.16 13.09
N PHE A 71 12.90 -12.98 12.92
CA PHE A 71 13.23 -14.03 13.89
C PHE A 71 14.73 -14.27 13.82
N ARG A 72 15.48 -13.93 14.87
CA ARG A 72 16.96 -14.03 14.85
C ARG A 72 17.53 -13.22 13.68
N GLY A 73 18.43 -13.83 12.89
CA GLY A 73 18.91 -13.25 11.62
C GLY A 73 17.99 -13.51 10.43
N CYS A 74 16.80 -14.08 10.63
CA CYS A 74 15.85 -14.40 9.58
C CYS A 74 14.86 -13.26 9.31
N LYS A 75 14.57 -13.04 8.02
CA LYS A 75 13.55 -12.12 7.50
C LYS A 75 12.79 -12.84 6.39
N GLY A 76 11.46 -12.71 6.42
CA GLY A 76 10.62 -13.20 5.35
C GLY A 76 9.14 -13.18 5.70
N VAL A 77 8.36 -13.95 4.96
CA VAL A 77 6.96 -14.26 5.23
C VAL A 77 6.84 -15.70 5.72
N VAL A 78 5.90 -15.96 6.62
CA VAL A 78 5.45 -17.32 6.95
C VAL A 78 3.95 -17.45 6.74
N ALA A 79 3.54 -18.55 6.12
CA ALA A 79 2.15 -18.87 5.84
C ALA A 79 1.65 -19.99 6.77
N ILE A 80 0.36 -19.96 7.12
CA ILE A 80 -0.26 -21.05 7.87
C ILE A 80 -0.21 -22.33 7.03
N ASP A 81 0.37 -23.39 7.60
CA ASP A 81 0.31 -24.74 7.04
C ASP A 81 -0.57 -25.60 7.96
N LYS A 82 -1.64 -26.18 7.38
CA LYS A 82 -2.64 -26.98 8.09
C LYS A 82 -2.10 -28.33 8.58
N GLU A 83 -1.00 -28.81 8.01
CA GLU A 83 -0.36 -30.08 8.39
C GLU A 83 0.57 -29.94 9.60
N LEU A 84 0.85 -28.71 10.03
CA LEU A 84 1.70 -28.45 11.21
C LEU A 84 0.89 -28.55 12.51
N GLU A 85 1.18 -29.60 13.28
CA GLU A 85 0.63 -29.79 14.63
C GLU A 85 1.49 -29.11 15.71
N GLY A 86 0.83 -28.63 16.76
CA GLY A 86 1.48 -27.92 17.87
C GLY A 86 1.89 -26.50 17.50
N ASP A 87 2.76 -25.90 18.32
CA ASP A 87 3.35 -24.59 18.04
C ASP A 87 4.65 -24.80 17.25
N VAL A 88 4.58 -24.64 15.93
CA VAL A 88 5.74 -24.83 15.05
C VAL A 88 5.95 -23.62 14.16
N LEU A 89 7.21 -23.22 14.03
CA LEU A 89 7.72 -22.24 13.06
C LEU A 89 8.75 -22.94 12.17
N CYS A 90 8.52 -22.97 10.86
CA CYS A 90 9.48 -23.51 9.91
C CYS A 90 10.19 -22.39 9.14
N ILE A 91 11.52 -22.44 9.15
CA ILE A 91 12.39 -21.43 8.52
C ILE A 91 13.21 -22.07 7.41
N ARG A 92 13.39 -21.34 6.31
CA ARG A 92 14.21 -21.74 5.16
C ARG A 92 15.57 -21.03 5.10
N PRO A 93 16.59 -21.61 4.44
CA PRO A 93 17.88 -20.95 4.22
C PRO A 93 17.76 -19.56 3.59
N SER A 94 16.91 -19.39 2.58
CA SER A 94 16.62 -18.12 1.91
C SER A 94 16.15 -17.02 2.88
N GLN A 95 15.49 -17.37 3.98
CA GLN A 95 15.06 -16.41 4.99
C GLN A 95 16.21 -15.95 5.90
N ARG A 96 17.29 -16.74 6.05
CA ARG A 96 18.41 -16.47 6.96
C ARG A 96 19.39 -15.47 6.31
N LYS A 97 19.38 -14.22 6.79
CA LYS A 97 20.20 -13.15 6.20
C LYS A 97 21.56 -12.98 6.90
N PHE A 98 21.70 -13.47 8.13
CA PHE A 98 22.94 -13.59 8.90
C PHE A 98 22.75 -14.58 10.06
N GLU A 99 23.84 -15.08 10.65
CA GLU A 99 23.77 -15.98 11.79
C GLU A 99 23.51 -15.24 13.11
N SER A 100 22.63 -15.79 13.93
CA SER A 100 22.32 -15.30 15.28
C SER A 100 21.78 -16.46 16.11
N TYR A 101 22.28 -16.66 17.33
CA TYR A 101 22.01 -17.88 18.12
C TYR A 101 21.29 -17.67 19.45
N GLU A 102 21.16 -16.43 19.92
CA GLU A 102 20.87 -16.16 21.33
C GLU A 102 19.40 -15.85 21.63
N LEU A 103 18.61 -15.40 20.65
CA LEU A 103 17.25 -14.90 20.87
C LEU A 103 16.20 -15.69 20.11
N TYR A 104 15.29 -16.38 20.80
CA TYR A 104 14.17 -17.08 20.16
C TYR A 104 12.87 -16.27 20.24
N THR A 105 12.97 -14.99 19.90
CA THR A 105 11.81 -14.09 19.83
C THR A 105 11.35 -13.97 18.38
N LEU A 106 10.14 -14.45 18.11
CA LEU A 106 9.42 -14.20 16.87
C LEU A 106 8.75 -12.83 16.94
N GLU A 107 9.12 -11.96 16.01
CA GLU A 107 8.58 -10.62 15.90
C GLU A 107 7.72 -10.50 14.64
N ILE A 108 6.52 -9.95 14.77
CA ILE A 108 5.60 -9.74 13.66
C ILE A 108 5.71 -8.28 13.19
N ALA A 109 6.18 -8.11 11.97
CA ALA A 109 6.31 -6.80 11.31
C ALA A 109 4.98 -6.38 10.67
N LYS A 110 4.31 -7.30 9.97
CA LYS A 110 3.04 -7.03 9.27
C LYS A 110 2.23 -8.32 9.13
N THR A 111 0.91 -8.19 9.14
CA THR A 111 -0.04 -9.27 8.81
C THR A 111 -1.32 -8.65 8.27
N VAL A 112 -2.12 -9.42 7.51
CA VAL A 112 -3.27 -8.91 6.76
C VAL A 112 -4.55 -9.62 7.22
N LYS A 113 -5.43 -8.89 7.90
CA LYS A 113 -6.75 -9.40 8.31
C LYS A 113 -7.85 -9.16 7.28
N ALA A 114 -7.74 -8.08 6.52
CA ALA A 114 -8.68 -7.71 5.47
C ALA A 114 -7.86 -7.34 4.23
N PRO A 115 -8.31 -7.72 3.03
CA PRO A 115 -7.55 -7.48 1.82
C PRO A 115 -7.45 -5.97 1.56
N GLN A 116 -6.23 -5.52 1.27
CA GLN A 116 -6.04 -4.14 0.86
C GLN A 116 -6.54 -3.98 -0.57
N GLN A 117 -7.34 -2.94 -0.83
CA GLN A 117 -7.77 -2.63 -2.20
C GLN A 117 -6.56 -2.19 -3.01
N GLY A 118 -6.43 -2.78 -4.19
CA GLY A 118 -5.45 -2.36 -5.17
C GLY A 118 -5.96 -1.12 -5.90
N HIS A 119 -5.03 -0.23 -6.21
CA HIS A 119 -5.28 0.95 -7.03
C HIS A 119 -4.27 0.99 -8.16
N LEU A 120 -4.72 1.45 -9.31
CA LEU A 120 -3.81 1.85 -10.37
C LEU A 120 -2.94 3.01 -9.89
N ASN A 121 -1.76 3.10 -10.46
CA ASN A 121 -0.87 4.24 -10.34
C ASN A 121 -0.33 4.60 -11.72
N ARG A 122 0.45 5.69 -11.82
CA ARG A 122 1.00 6.17 -13.09
C ARG A 122 1.82 5.11 -13.82
N GLN A 123 2.62 4.32 -13.11
CA GLN A 123 3.48 3.30 -13.69
C GLN A 123 2.66 2.16 -14.30
N ILE A 124 1.70 1.61 -13.54
CA ILE A 124 0.83 0.52 -14.01
C ILE A 124 0.01 0.98 -15.22
N ILE A 125 -0.60 2.18 -15.15
CA ILE A 125 -1.39 2.74 -16.27
C ILE A 125 -0.52 2.92 -17.51
N LEU A 126 0.71 3.44 -17.35
CA LEU A 126 1.63 3.65 -18.45
C LEU A 126 1.99 2.32 -19.13
N LEU A 127 2.32 1.28 -18.36
CA LEU A 127 2.63 -0.05 -18.91
C LEU A 127 1.42 -0.64 -19.64
N LEU A 128 0.26 -0.70 -18.97
CA LEU A 128 -0.96 -1.26 -19.55
C LEU A 128 -1.41 -0.52 -20.83
N SER A 129 -1.29 0.82 -20.86
CA SER A 129 -1.58 1.62 -22.05
C SER A 129 -0.66 1.26 -23.23
N ASN A 130 0.64 1.03 -22.96
CA ASN A 130 1.58 0.59 -23.99
C ASN A 130 1.35 -0.87 -24.43
N LEU A 131 0.83 -1.71 -23.53
CA LEU A 131 0.28 -3.05 -23.80
C LEU A 131 -1.13 -3.02 -24.44
N LYS A 132 -1.51 -1.89 -25.05
CA LYS A 132 -2.72 -1.69 -25.87
C LYS A 132 -4.05 -1.73 -25.11
N ILE A 133 -4.04 -1.61 -23.77
CA ILE A 133 -5.29 -1.32 -23.05
C ILE A 133 -5.80 0.07 -23.48
N PRO A 134 -7.07 0.18 -23.92
CA PRO A 134 -7.59 1.41 -24.47
C PRO A 134 -7.75 2.49 -23.39
N ASP A 135 -7.54 3.75 -23.76
CA ASP A 135 -7.73 4.92 -22.90
C ASP A 135 -9.10 4.95 -22.22
N SER A 136 -10.15 4.47 -22.90
CA SER A 136 -11.51 4.40 -22.37
C SER A 136 -11.62 3.55 -21.11
N ALA A 137 -10.84 2.46 -21.00
CA ALA A 137 -10.85 1.61 -19.82
C ALA A 137 -10.42 2.39 -18.57
N PHE A 138 -9.33 3.17 -18.68
CA PHE A 138 -8.82 3.97 -17.56
C PHE A 138 -9.71 5.16 -17.23
N LEU A 139 -10.26 5.83 -18.26
CA LEU A 139 -11.17 6.96 -18.08
C LEU A 139 -12.47 6.52 -17.40
N GLU A 140 -13.05 5.39 -17.81
CA GLU A 140 -14.25 4.83 -17.17
C GLU A 140 -13.98 4.49 -15.69
N LEU A 141 -12.85 3.84 -15.39
CA LEU A 141 -12.44 3.56 -14.02
C LEU A 141 -12.25 4.83 -13.19
N GLN A 142 -11.59 5.86 -13.74
CA GLN A 142 -11.40 7.13 -13.05
C GLN A 142 -12.73 7.84 -12.79
N ASN A 143 -13.62 7.89 -13.79
CA ASN A 143 -14.93 8.54 -13.68
C ASN A 143 -15.79 7.86 -12.62
N ASN A 144 -15.84 6.52 -12.62
CA ASN A 144 -16.56 5.75 -11.60
C ASN A 144 -16.03 6.04 -10.19
N HIS A 145 -14.70 6.09 -10.03
CA HIS A 145 -14.08 6.38 -8.73
C HIS A 145 -14.33 7.84 -8.30
N GLN A 146 -14.25 8.80 -9.22
CA GLN A 146 -14.59 10.20 -8.94
C GLN A 146 -16.03 10.33 -8.47
N SER A 147 -16.99 9.76 -9.21
CA SER A 147 -18.42 9.81 -8.84
C SER A 147 -18.67 9.15 -7.48
N PHE A 148 -17.97 8.05 -7.17
CA PHE A 148 -18.02 7.44 -5.84
C PHE A 148 -17.51 8.41 -4.75
N ILE A 149 -16.37 9.06 -4.94
CA ILE A 149 -15.82 10.04 -4.00
C ILE A 149 -16.79 11.20 -3.77
N GLU A 150 -17.34 11.77 -4.85
CA GLU A 150 -18.27 12.91 -4.79
C GLU A 150 -19.60 12.55 -4.12
N SER A 151 -20.00 11.28 -4.20
CA SER A 151 -21.23 10.79 -3.57
C SER A 151 -21.26 10.95 -2.04
N MET A 152 -20.09 11.13 -1.40
CA MET A 152 -20.00 11.35 0.05
C MET A 152 -20.73 12.62 0.52
N MET A 153 -20.97 13.58 -0.38
CA MET A 153 -21.63 14.85 -0.03
C MET A 153 -23.16 14.79 -0.17
N GLN A 154 -23.72 13.63 -0.54
CA GLN A 154 -25.15 13.52 -0.89
C GLN A 154 -26.03 13.07 0.29
N ASP A 155 -25.58 12.07 1.06
CA ASP A 155 -26.29 11.57 2.23
C ASP A 155 -25.34 10.85 3.19
N SER A 156 -25.78 10.68 4.44
CA SER A 156 -24.98 10.10 5.52
C SER A 156 -24.53 8.65 5.25
N LYS A 157 -25.35 7.86 4.55
CA LYS A 157 -25.02 6.47 4.23
C LYS A 157 -23.88 6.40 3.21
N ARG A 158 -23.97 7.18 2.13
CA ARG A 158 -22.90 7.31 1.13
C ARG A 158 -21.63 7.89 1.73
N ALA A 159 -21.74 8.94 2.54
CA ALA A 159 -20.61 9.51 3.27
C ALA A 159 -19.86 8.44 4.09
N ALA A 160 -20.61 7.65 4.87
CA ALA A 160 -20.03 6.62 5.71
C ALA A 160 -19.37 5.49 4.90
N GLU A 161 -19.96 5.13 3.75
CA GLU A 161 -19.40 4.14 2.83
C GLU A 161 -18.05 4.61 2.25
N VAL A 162 -18.01 5.82 1.69
CA VAL A 162 -16.78 6.37 1.10
C VAL A 162 -15.71 6.56 2.16
N ILE A 163 -16.04 7.10 3.33
CA ILE A 163 -15.08 7.31 4.43
C ILE A 163 -14.45 5.99 4.89
N ARG A 164 -15.24 4.91 5.03
CA ARG A 164 -14.72 3.58 5.34
C ARG A 164 -13.76 3.06 4.27
N GLN A 165 -14.03 3.36 3.00
CA GLN A 165 -13.21 2.88 1.89
C GLN A 165 -11.88 3.64 1.77
N ILE A 166 -11.89 4.97 1.87
CA ILE A 166 -10.71 5.81 1.68
C ILE A 166 -9.82 5.90 2.93
N SER A 167 -10.38 5.65 4.13
CA SER A 167 -9.67 5.75 5.42
C SER A 167 -9.67 4.41 6.17
N ARG A 168 -8.88 3.46 5.68
CA ARG A 168 -8.81 2.08 6.23
C ARG A 168 -7.90 1.91 7.45
N ASP A 169 -7.27 2.98 7.92
CA ASP A 169 -6.36 2.94 9.07
C ASP A 169 -7.09 2.84 10.42
N GLY A 170 -8.43 2.99 10.42
CA GLY A 170 -9.23 2.96 11.65
C GLY A 170 -8.85 4.09 12.60
N SER A 171 -8.31 5.21 12.06
CA SER A 171 -7.87 6.34 12.87
C SER A 171 -9.00 6.90 13.72
N HIS A 172 -8.64 7.53 14.84
CA HIS A 172 -9.59 8.24 15.70
C HIS A 172 -10.44 9.25 14.90
N GLN A 173 -9.84 9.91 13.91
CA GLN A 173 -10.51 10.87 13.04
C GLN A 173 -11.60 10.22 12.20
N THR A 174 -11.29 9.11 11.53
CA THR A 174 -12.27 8.32 10.75
C THR A 174 -13.42 7.86 11.63
N ARG A 175 -13.11 7.37 12.85
CA ARG A 175 -14.15 6.96 13.79
C ARG A 175 -15.04 8.12 14.20
N THR A 176 -14.47 9.29 14.50
CA THR A 176 -15.25 10.49 14.85
C THR A 176 -16.20 10.87 13.72
N ILE A 177 -15.72 10.96 12.47
CA ILE A 177 -16.58 11.26 11.31
C ILE A 177 -17.71 10.24 11.19
N LEU A 178 -17.43 8.94 11.33
CA LEU A 178 -18.44 7.89 11.25
C LEU A 178 -19.47 7.96 12.39
N GLU A 179 -19.07 8.31 13.62
CA GLU A 179 -20.02 8.50 14.73
C GLU A 179 -20.86 9.76 14.56
N MET A 180 -20.29 10.85 14.04
CA MET A 180 -21.04 12.07 13.69
C MET A 180 -22.10 11.79 12.62
N LEU A 181 -21.75 11.02 11.59
CA LEU A 181 -22.69 10.57 10.56
C LEU A 181 -23.82 9.71 11.14
N LYS A 182 -23.50 8.77 12.02
CA LYS A 182 -24.50 7.95 12.73
C LYS A 182 -25.42 8.76 13.64
N ALA A 183 -24.90 9.85 14.21
CA ALA A 183 -25.67 10.74 15.07
C ALA A 183 -26.65 11.64 14.29
N GLY A 184 -26.62 11.61 12.95
CA GLY A 184 -27.50 12.43 12.10
C GLY A 184 -26.98 13.86 11.86
N LEU A 185 -25.73 14.16 12.24
CA LEU A 185 -25.19 15.53 12.16
C LEU A 185 -25.05 16.03 10.71
N MET A 186 -25.04 15.15 9.72
CA MET A 186 -25.05 15.55 8.30
C MET A 186 -26.41 16.11 7.88
N ASP A 187 -27.51 15.54 8.39
CA ASP A 187 -28.87 15.99 8.07
C ASP A 187 -29.20 17.32 8.77
N GLU A 188 -28.49 17.60 9.88
CA GLU A 188 -28.56 18.85 10.63
C GLU A 188 -27.60 19.93 10.08
N GLU A 189 -26.95 19.68 8.93
CA GLU A 189 -26.00 20.57 8.27
C GLU A 189 -24.85 21.03 9.21
N GLU A 190 -24.36 20.14 10.07
CA GLU A 190 -23.31 20.49 11.04
C GLU A 190 -22.03 20.93 10.31
N PRO A 191 -21.56 22.17 10.53
CA PRO A 191 -20.56 22.80 9.69
C PRO A 191 -19.18 22.13 9.78
N PHE A 192 -18.80 21.56 10.92
CA PHE A 192 -17.50 20.91 11.06
C PHE A 192 -17.45 19.58 10.33
N LEU A 193 -18.49 18.75 10.42
CA LEU A 193 -18.64 17.52 9.66
C LEU A 193 -18.60 17.78 8.17
N GLU A 194 -19.39 18.76 7.69
CA GLU A 194 -19.40 19.11 6.27
C GLU A 194 -18.01 19.54 5.79
N ALA A 195 -17.30 20.36 6.58
CA ALA A 195 -15.96 20.81 6.26
C ALA A 195 -14.93 19.66 6.25
N MET A 196 -15.04 18.69 7.17
CA MET A 196 -14.20 17.48 7.20
C MET A 196 -14.43 16.59 5.98
N LEU A 197 -15.70 16.34 5.61
CA LEU A 197 -16.06 15.57 4.42
C LEU A 197 -15.53 16.24 3.15
N GLU A 198 -15.69 17.56 3.04
CA GLU A 198 -15.17 18.32 1.90
C GLU A 198 -13.63 18.21 1.79
N VAL A 199 -12.90 18.34 2.90
CA VAL A 199 -11.44 18.18 2.90
C VAL A 199 -11.03 16.75 2.48
N LYS A 200 -11.71 15.71 2.98
CA LYS A 200 -11.46 14.32 2.58
C LYS A 200 -11.75 14.08 1.10
N LYS A 201 -12.86 14.61 0.58
CA LYS A 201 -13.21 14.58 -0.85
C LYS A 201 -12.08 15.17 -1.69
N LEU A 202 -11.69 16.41 -1.40
CA LEU A 202 -10.68 17.13 -2.18
C LEU A 202 -9.29 16.53 -2.10
N PHE A 203 -8.91 16.02 -0.93
CA PHE A 203 -7.63 15.33 -0.77
C PHE A 203 -7.58 14.07 -1.65
N THR A 204 -8.68 13.31 -1.69
CA THR A 204 -8.78 12.09 -2.49
C THR A 204 -8.81 12.40 -3.99
N LEU A 205 -9.57 13.41 -4.42
CA LEU A 205 -9.56 13.89 -5.81
C LEU A 205 -8.18 14.43 -6.23
N LYS A 206 -7.46 15.09 -5.32
CA LYS A 206 -6.09 15.54 -5.56
C LYS A 206 -5.13 14.37 -5.77
N ASP A 207 -5.25 13.29 -5.01
CA ASP A 207 -4.47 12.07 -5.23
C ASP A 207 -4.87 11.36 -6.54
N LEU A 208 -6.17 11.32 -6.86
CA LEU A 208 -6.68 10.80 -8.14
C LEU A 208 -6.07 11.56 -9.33
N ARG A 209 -5.99 12.89 -9.25
CA ARG A 209 -5.37 13.77 -10.26
C ARG A 209 -3.84 13.62 -10.32
N ASN A 210 -3.18 13.80 -9.18
CA ASN A 210 -1.73 13.99 -9.11
C ASN A 210 -0.93 12.69 -9.01
N LYS A 211 -1.59 11.56 -8.73
CA LYS A 211 -0.92 10.24 -8.63
C LYS A 211 -1.61 9.18 -9.47
N ALA A 212 -2.71 9.52 -10.14
CA ALA A 212 -3.54 8.56 -10.87
C ALA A 212 -3.94 7.36 -9.97
N ARG A 213 -4.20 7.64 -8.68
CA ARG A 213 -4.54 6.64 -7.65
C ARG A 213 -5.99 6.17 -7.83
N ILE A 214 -6.25 5.42 -8.91
CA ILE A 214 -7.60 4.96 -9.27
C ILE A 214 -7.86 3.62 -8.58
N GLU A 215 -8.77 3.57 -7.62
CA GLU A 215 -9.23 2.29 -7.07
C GLU A 215 -10.04 1.54 -8.11
N VAL A 216 -9.77 0.25 -8.25
CA VAL A 216 -10.39 -0.60 -9.27
C VAL A 216 -11.19 -1.70 -8.57
N PRO A 217 -12.42 -2.01 -9.02
CA PRO A 217 -13.19 -3.13 -8.51
C PRO A 217 -12.44 -4.45 -8.71
N SER A 218 -12.60 -5.40 -7.79
CA SER A 218 -11.97 -6.74 -7.93
C SER A 218 -10.45 -6.70 -8.06
N THR A 219 -9.82 -5.74 -7.38
CA THR A 219 -8.39 -5.50 -7.44
C THR A 219 -7.82 -5.35 -6.03
N PHE A 220 -6.69 -5.99 -5.77
CA PHE A 220 -6.13 -6.11 -4.44
C PHE A 220 -4.63 -5.85 -4.44
N LEU A 221 -4.10 -5.46 -3.28
CA LEU A 221 -2.69 -5.52 -2.98
C LEU A 221 -2.50 -6.65 -1.95
N LEU A 222 -1.82 -7.73 -2.35
CA LEU A 222 -1.76 -8.97 -1.57
C LEU A 222 -0.31 -9.39 -1.33
N MET A 223 -0.01 -9.82 -0.11
CA MET A 223 1.28 -10.42 0.22
C MET A 223 1.44 -11.76 -0.50
N GLY A 224 2.60 -11.99 -1.10
CA GLY A 224 2.91 -13.23 -1.81
C GLY A 224 3.34 -14.37 -0.88
N VAL A 225 2.88 -15.58 -1.19
CA VAL A 225 3.35 -16.85 -0.60
C VAL A 225 3.45 -17.93 -1.66
N MET A 226 4.15 -19.02 -1.36
CA MET A 226 4.30 -20.17 -2.24
C MET A 226 3.25 -21.25 -1.91
N ASP A 227 2.78 -21.95 -2.94
CA ASP A 227 2.01 -23.18 -2.80
C ASP A 227 2.89 -24.33 -2.32
N GLU A 228 2.84 -24.62 -1.01
CA GLU A 228 3.55 -25.74 -0.38
C GLU A 228 3.07 -27.12 -0.84
N THR A 229 1.87 -27.22 -1.44
CA THR A 229 1.30 -28.49 -1.89
C THR A 229 1.74 -28.90 -3.29
N GLY A 230 2.10 -27.93 -4.13
CA GLY A 230 2.56 -28.16 -5.51
C GLY A 230 1.43 -28.47 -6.50
N ILE A 231 0.19 -28.16 -6.13
CA ILE A 231 -1.02 -28.37 -6.94
C ILE A 231 -1.12 -27.36 -8.08
N LEU A 232 -0.72 -26.10 -7.85
CA LEU A 232 -0.80 -25.06 -8.88
C LEU A 232 0.16 -25.37 -10.03
N GLU A 233 -0.33 -25.36 -11.26
CA GLU A 233 0.50 -25.46 -12.47
C GLU A 233 1.35 -24.20 -12.68
N PRO A 234 2.38 -24.23 -13.56
CA PRO A 234 3.08 -23.01 -13.97
C PRO A 234 2.09 -21.94 -14.44
N ASP A 235 2.29 -20.69 -13.99
CA ASP A 235 1.41 -19.52 -14.24
C ASP A 235 0.01 -19.55 -13.60
N GLN A 236 -0.30 -20.56 -12.79
CA GLN A 236 -1.49 -20.54 -11.95
C GLN A 236 -1.23 -19.87 -10.60
N ILE A 237 -2.27 -19.19 -10.10
CA ILE A 237 -2.29 -18.59 -8.78
C ILE A 237 -3.56 -19.00 -8.03
N TYR A 238 -3.51 -18.93 -6.70
CA TYR A 238 -4.70 -19.02 -5.86
C TYR A 238 -4.88 -17.71 -5.09
N VAL A 239 -6.09 -17.15 -5.15
CA VAL A 239 -6.46 -15.92 -4.44
C VAL A 239 -7.84 -16.08 -3.83
N GLN A 240 -7.90 -15.95 -2.51
CA GLN A 240 -9.15 -15.91 -1.76
C GLN A 240 -9.17 -14.69 -0.84
N THR A 241 -10.18 -13.86 -0.97
CA THR A 241 -10.38 -12.68 -0.11
C THR A 241 -11.37 -13.01 1.00
N SER A 242 -11.10 -12.52 2.20
CA SER A 242 -12.00 -12.55 3.35
C SER A 242 -12.30 -11.13 3.82
N THR A 243 -13.53 -10.67 3.62
CA THR A 243 -13.98 -9.31 3.89
C THR A 243 -15.07 -9.29 4.95
N ILE A 244 -15.06 -8.28 5.82
CA ILE A 244 -16.13 -8.10 6.82
C ILE A 244 -17.37 -7.54 6.11
N THR A 245 -18.49 -8.25 6.20
CA THR A 245 -19.76 -7.85 5.57
C THR A 245 -20.73 -7.19 6.55
N SER A 246 -20.58 -7.45 7.86
CA SER A 246 -21.41 -6.82 8.88
C SER A 246 -20.79 -6.92 10.27
N GLU A 247 -20.96 -5.86 11.05
CA GLU A 247 -20.73 -5.84 12.50
C GLU A 247 -22.06 -5.55 13.19
N HIS A 248 -22.64 -6.55 13.87
CA HIS A 248 -23.90 -6.38 14.61
C HIS A 248 -23.69 -6.60 16.10
N GLN A 249 -24.32 -5.77 16.93
CA GLN A 249 -24.61 -6.13 18.32
C GLN A 249 -25.81 -7.09 18.33
N SER A 250 -25.59 -8.29 18.84
CA SER A 250 -26.70 -9.21 19.13
C SER A 250 -27.58 -8.66 20.25
N PHE A 251 -28.82 -9.16 20.36
CA PHE A 251 -29.74 -8.86 21.47
C PHE A 251 -29.17 -9.17 22.87
N LYS A 252 -28.06 -9.92 22.95
CA LYS A 252 -27.33 -10.22 24.19
C LYS A 252 -26.12 -9.31 24.44
N GLY A 253 -25.93 -8.27 23.63
CA GLY A 253 -24.79 -7.34 23.73
C GLY A 253 -23.48 -7.86 23.12
N GLU A 254 -23.44 -9.10 22.62
CA GLU A 254 -22.25 -9.63 21.93
C GLU A 254 -22.16 -9.03 20.53
N LYS A 255 -21.05 -8.34 20.22
CA LYS A 255 -20.72 -8.01 18.83
C LYS A 255 -20.38 -9.29 18.09
N LYS A 256 -20.95 -9.50 16.90
CA LYS A 256 -20.56 -10.57 15.98
C LYS A 256 -20.11 -9.95 14.66
N VAL A 257 -18.92 -10.35 14.21
CA VAL A 257 -18.38 -10.02 12.90
C VAL A 257 -18.74 -11.16 11.95
N ARG A 258 -19.36 -10.83 10.82
CA ARG A 258 -19.57 -11.77 9.72
C ARG A 258 -18.56 -11.47 8.62
N ARG A 259 -17.89 -12.50 8.14
CA ARG A 259 -17.00 -12.46 7.00
C ARG A 259 -17.60 -13.19 5.81
N GLU A 260 -17.28 -12.71 4.62
CA GLU A 260 -17.53 -13.38 3.35
C GLU A 260 -16.19 -13.78 2.75
N HIS A 261 -16.08 -15.05 2.36
CA HIS A 261 -14.92 -15.56 1.65
C HIS A 261 -15.26 -15.68 0.18
N ARG A 262 -14.42 -15.13 -0.67
CA ARG A 262 -14.56 -15.19 -2.12
C ARG A 262 -13.28 -15.70 -2.73
N VAL A 263 -13.37 -16.85 -3.40
CA VAL A 263 -12.32 -17.37 -4.28
C VAL A 263 -12.42 -16.65 -5.62
N TRP A 264 -11.29 -16.20 -6.13
CA TRP A 264 -11.19 -15.53 -7.43
C TRP A 264 -10.67 -16.51 -8.47
N THR A 265 -11.28 -16.51 -9.65
CA THR A 265 -10.96 -17.44 -10.74
C THR A 265 -10.90 -16.72 -12.08
N GLY A 266 -10.09 -17.22 -13.00
CA GLY A 266 -9.93 -16.68 -14.36
C GLY A 266 -8.66 -15.85 -14.53
N ARG A 267 -8.54 -15.18 -15.68
CA ARG A 267 -7.38 -14.34 -15.99
C ARG A 267 -7.27 -13.17 -15.03
N SER A 268 -6.04 -12.85 -14.65
CA SER A 268 -5.70 -11.71 -13.81
C SER A 268 -4.42 -11.05 -14.31
N ILE A 269 -4.27 -9.75 -14.06
CA ILE A 269 -2.96 -9.12 -14.13
C ILE A 269 -2.32 -9.10 -12.75
N VAL A 270 -1.05 -9.43 -12.69
CA VAL A 270 -0.24 -9.38 -11.47
C VAL A 270 1.03 -8.59 -11.75
N THR A 271 1.37 -7.69 -10.83
CA THR A 271 2.62 -6.93 -10.90
C THR A 271 3.05 -6.46 -9.51
N ARG A 272 4.28 -5.96 -9.42
CA ARG A 272 4.89 -5.43 -8.21
C ARG A 272 5.43 -4.03 -8.47
N ASN A 273 5.20 -3.12 -7.53
CA ASN A 273 5.72 -1.76 -7.64
C ASN A 273 7.12 -1.63 -7.01
N PRO A 274 8.02 -0.82 -7.59
CA PRO A 274 7.85 -0.07 -8.84
C PRO A 274 8.03 -0.97 -10.09
N CYS A 275 7.07 -0.94 -11.02
CA CYS A 275 7.13 -1.63 -12.31
C CYS A 275 7.47 -0.64 -13.43
N LEU A 276 8.50 -0.91 -14.23
CA LEU A 276 8.96 -0.03 -15.31
C LEU A 276 9.13 -0.77 -16.64
N HIS A 277 9.49 -2.05 -16.60
CA HIS A 277 9.66 -2.83 -17.81
C HIS A 277 8.29 -3.32 -18.32
N PRO A 278 8.05 -3.38 -19.65
CA PRO A 278 6.81 -3.93 -20.20
C PRO A 278 6.48 -5.35 -19.72
N GLY A 279 7.52 -6.17 -19.49
CA GLY A 279 7.40 -7.52 -18.95
C GLY A 279 7.13 -7.62 -17.45
N ASP A 280 7.08 -6.49 -16.71
CA ASP A 280 6.74 -6.49 -15.28
C ASP A 280 5.25 -6.76 -15.01
N ILE A 281 4.41 -6.69 -16.06
CA ILE A 281 2.99 -7.05 -16.00
C ILE A 281 2.85 -8.51 -16.44
N SER A 282 2.57 -9.39 -15.49
CA SER A 282 2.27 -10.80 -15.77
C SER A 282 0.76 -11.01 -15.90
N VAL A 283 0.35 -11.86 -16.85
CA VAL A 283 -1.03 -12.35 -16.93
C VAL A 283 -1.07 -13.77 -16.39
N LEU A 284 -1.68 -13.97 -15.23
CA LEU A 284 -1.73 -15.25 -14.54
C LEU A 284 -3.17 -15.77 -14.43
N TRP A 285 -3.31 -17.08 -14.27
CA TRP A 285 -4.61 -17.73 -14.21
C TRP A 285 -4.97 -18.11 -12.76
N ALA A 286 -5.98 -17.45 -12.20
CA ALA A 286 -6.48 -17.84 -10.89
C ALA A 286 -7.38 -19.07 -10.98
N VAL A 287 -7.10 -20.06 -10.13
CA VAL A 287 -7.84 -21.33 -10.06
C VAL A 287 -8.42 -21.53 -8.66
N ASP A 288 -9.53 -22.26 -8.59
CA ASP A 288 -10.08 -22.70 -7.30
C ASP A 288 -9.42 -24.01 -6.88
N VAL A 289 -8.73 -23.98 -5.74
CA VAL A 289 -8.02 -25.12 -5.15
C VAL A 289 -8.51 -25.27 -3.70
N PRO A 290 -9.45 -26.20 -3.44
CA PRO A 290 -10.02 -26.40 -2.10
C PRO A 290 -8.98 -26.67 -1.00
N GLU A 291 -7.87 -27.31 -1.34
CA GLU A 291 -6.76 -27.64 -0.46
C GLU A 291 -6.08 -26.39 0.12
N LEU A 292 -6.13 -25.28 -0.64
CA LEU A 292 -5.57 -23.96 -0.29
C LEU A 292 -6.59 -23.02 0.37
N SER A 293 -7.82 -23.46 0.63
CA SER A 293 -8.91 -22.63 1.22
C SER A 293 -8.65 -22.04 2.60
N HIS A 294 -7.60 -22.50 3.29
CA HIS A 294 -7.11 -21.95 4.55
C HIS A 294 -6.25 -20.68 4.35
N LEU A 295 -5.74 -20.45 3.14
CA LEU A 295 -4.99 -19.26 2.75
C LEU A 295 -5.99 -18.17 2.29
N ARG A 296 -5.99 -17.06 3.00
CA ARG A 296 -6.89 -15.91 2.80
C ARG A 296 -6.09 -14.62 2.83
N ASN A 297 -6.53 -13.66 2.01
CA ASN A 297 -5.96 -12.31 1.93
C ASN A 297 -4.45 -12.30 1.57
N CYS A 298 -4.02 -13.29 0.81
CA CYS A 298 -2.70 -13.41 0.20
C CYS A 298 -2.86 -13.93 -1.24
N ILE A 299 -1.81 -13.81 -2.03
CA ILE A 299 -1.69 -14.46 -3.33
C ILE A 299 -0.72 -15.64 -3.21
N VAL A 300 -1.17 -16.82 -3.65
CA VAL A 300 -0.37 -18.04 -3.62
C VAL A 300 0.15 -18.31 -5.03
N PHE A 301 1.47 -18.43 -5.15
CA PHE A 301 2.17 -18.71 -6.40
C PHE A 301 2.58 -20.17 -6.49
N SER A 302 2.59 -20.72 -7.70
CA SER A 302 3.07 -22.07 -7.96
C SER A 302 4.55 -22.24 -7.60
N GLN A 303 4.90 -23.44 -7.12
CA GLN A 303 6.28 -23.91 -6.99
C GLN A 303 6.76 -24.71 -8.23
N ASN A 304 5.97 -24.72 -9.30
CA ASN A 304 6.24 -25.39 -10.56
C ASN A 304 6.61 -24.37 -11.66
N GLY A 305 7.33 -24.84 -12.69
CA GLY A 305 7.78 -24.01 -13.82
C GLY A 305 9.30 -23.97 -13.94
N ASP A 306 9.80 -23.22 -14.93
CA ASP A 306 11.24 -23.08 -15.18
C ASP A 306 11.91 -22.07 -14.23
N SER A 307 11.16 -21.08 -13.75
CA SER A 307 11.60 -20.08 -12.79
C SER A 307 10.41 -19.58 -11.96
N PRO A 308 10.64 -19.04 -10.76
CA PRO A 308 9.57 -18.47 -9.95
C PRO A 308 8.96 -17.27 -10.68
N VAL A 309 7.65 -17.30 -10.88
CA VAL A 309 6.93 -16.24 -11.61
C VAL A 309 7.04 -14.88 -10.93
N VAL A 310 7.30 -14.83 -9.63
CA VAL A 310 7.51 -13.58 -8.91
C VAL A 310 8.75 -12.80 -9.35
N ASN A 311 9.78 -13.51 -9.83
CA ASN A 311 11.01 -12.90 -10.30
C ASN A 311 10.80 -12.07 -11.57
N SER A 312 9.83 -12.44 -12.42
CA SER A 312 9.51 -11.69 -13.65
C SER A 312 8.88 -10.33 -13.36
N MET A 313 8.31 -10.14 -12.16
CA MET A 313 7.61 -8.93 -11.75
C MET A 313 8.55 -7.98 -11.00
N ALA A 314 9.38 -7.28 -11.78
CA ALA A 314 10.39 -6.34 -11.29
C ALA A 314 11.41 -6.98 -10.33
N GLY A 315 11.69 -8.28 -10.41
CA GLY A 315 12.60 -8.98 -9.49
C GLY A 315 11.99 -9.21 -8.10
N GLY A 316 10.71 -9.58 -8.05
CA GLY A 316 10.02 -9.84 -6.78
C GLY A 316 10.48 -11.12 -6.09
N ASP A 317 10.32 -11.16 -4.77
CA ASP A 317 10.53 -12.33 -3.91
C ASP A 317 9.31 -12.55 -2.98
N LEU A 318 9.41 -13.50 -2.04
CA LEU A 318 8.36 -13.78 -1.06
C LEU A 318 8.77 -13.37 0.36
N ASP A 319 9.67 -12.37 0.51
CA ASP A 319 10.20 -11.92 1.80
C ASP A 319 9.33 -10.83 2.49
N GLY A 320 8.25 -10.47 1.82
CA GLY A 320 7.26 -9.48 2.25
C GLY A 320 6.71 -8.62 1.12
N ASP A 321 7.06 -8.94 -0.13
CA ASP A 321 6.53 -8.25 -1.30
C ASP A 321 5.00 -8.35 -1.38
N GLU A 322 4.41 -7.24 -1.84
CA GLU A 322 2.99 -7.13 -2.09
C GLU A 322 2.73 -6.94 -3.57
N PHE A 323 1.83 -7.76 -4.10
CA PHE A 323 1.51 -7.82 -5.52
C PHE A 323 0.17 -7.15 -5.77
N PHE A 324 0.14 -6.24 -6.74
CA PHE A 324 -1.09 -5.72 -7.30
C PHE A 324 -1.70 -6.82 -8.16
N VAL A 325 -2.92 -7.25 -7.81
CA VAL A 325 -3.67 -8.31 -8.50
C VAL A 325 -4.99 -7.74 -8.94
N SER A 326 -5.29 -7.75 -10.24
CA SER A 326 -6.58 -7.29 -10.76
C SER A 326 -7.27 -8.37 -11.58
N PHE A 327 -8.53 -8.64 -11.25
CA PHE A 327 -9.44 -9.49 -12.01
C PHE A 327 -10.36 -8.68 -12.94
N ASP A 328 -10.17 -7.36 -13.02
CA ASP A 328 -10.95 -6.50 -13.90
C ASP A 328 -10.58 -6.75 -15.37
N GLY A 329 -11.52 -7.31 -16.14
CA GLY A 329 -11.31 -7.67 -17.54
C GLY A 329 -10.90 -6.50 -18.45
N ARG A 330 -11.19 -5.25 -18.06
CA ARG A 330 -10.77 -4.06 -18.83
C ARG A 330 -9.25 -3.82 -18.78
N LEU A 331 -8.55 -4.43 -17.82
CA LEU A 331 -7.12 -4.24 -17.60
C LEU A 331 -6.25 -5.41 -18.08
N ILE A 332 -6.86 -6.47 -18.63
CA ILE A 332 -6.14 -7.68 -19.03
C ILE A 332 -5.66 -7.53 -20.48
N PRO A 333 -4.33 -7.40 -20.73
CA PRO A 333 -3.82 -7.25 -22.07
C PRO A 333 -3.94 -8.55 -22.87
N THR A 334 -3.95 -8.43 -24.19
CA THR A 334 -3.94 -9.57 -25.11
C THR A 334 -2.53 -10.12 -25.32
N GLU A 335 -1.52 -9.28 -25.16
CA GLU A 335 -0.11 -9.61 -25.36
C GLU A 335 0.68 -9.31 -24.08
N THR A 336 1.65 -10.16 -23.79
CA THR A 336 2.63 -9.97 -22.71
C THR A 336 4.03 -9.87 -23.32
N TYR A 337 4.96 -9.30 -22.56
CA TYR A 337 6.36 -9.17 -22.94
C TYR A 337 7.22 -9.99 -22.00
N GLU A 338 8.35 -10.47 -22.52
CA GLU A 338 9.36 -11.13 -21.69
C GLU A 338 9.88 -10.16 -20.63
N SER A 339 10.05 -10.64 -19.40
CA SER A 339 10.61 -9.85 -18.31
C SER A 339 12.11 -9.64 -18.50
N LEU A 340 12.67 -8.63 -17.85
CA LEU A 340 14.12 -8.56 -17.70
C LEU A 340 14.60 -9.70 -16.81
N ASP A 341 15.85 -10.09 -17.01
CA ASP A 341 16.57 -10.83 -15.98
C ASP A 341 16.95 -9.86 -14.86
N TYR A 342 16.40 -10.11 -13.68
CA TYR A 342 16.54 -9.26 -12.51
C TYR A 342 17.62 -9.76 -11.54
N ASP A 343 18.50 -10.65 -11.98
CA ASP A 343 19.61 -11.13 -11.17
C ASP A 343 20.46 -9.96 -10.61
N ALA A 344 20.56 -9.92 -9.28
CA ALA A 344 21.24 -8.84 -8.59
C ALA A 344 22.73 -8.84 -8.92
N PRO A 345 23.36 -7.65 -9.04
CA PRO A 345 24.80 -7.57 -9.22
C PRO A 345 25.53 -8.19 -8.02
N PRO A 346 26.74 -8.72 -8.22
CA PRO A 346 27.55 -9.27 -7.13
C PRO A 346 27.69 -8.26 -5.99
N ARG A 347 27.49 -8.73 -4.76
CA ARG A 347 27.61 -7.88 -3.57
C ARG A 347 29.06 -7.43 -3.42
N LYS A 348 29.24 -6.18 -3.00
CA LYS A 348 30.56 -5.68 -2.60
C LYS A 348 30.95 -6.34 -1.27
N GLU A 349 31.88 -7.28 -1.34
CA GLU A 349 32.47 -7.91 -0.16
C GLU A 349 33.82 -7.27 0.18
N LEU A 350 34.15 -7.24 1.48
CA LEU A 350 35.43 -6.76 1.96
C LEU A 350 36.22 -7.96 2.49
N ASP A 351 37.49 -8.06 2.13
CA ASP A 351 38.42 -9.11 2.61
C ASP A 351 38.82 -8.94 4.09
N ARG A 352 38.16 -8.00 4.80
CA ARG A 352 38.39 -7.67 6.21
C ARG A 352 37.07 -7.39 6.91
N PRO A 353 37.03 -7.45 8.26
CA PRO A 353 35.88 -6.99 9.02
C PRO A 353 35.47 -5.55 8.70
N VAL A 354 34.16 -5.30 8.69
CA VAL A 354 33.55 -3.97 8.51
C VAL A 354 33.89 -3.09 9.70
N THR A 355 34.33 -1.86 9.42
CA THR A 355 34.63 -0.83 10.41
C THR A 355 33.56 0.28 10.37
N VAL A 356 33.56 1.15 11.39
CA VAL A 356 32.67 2.32 11.42
C VAL A 356 32.88 3.27 10.23
N TYR A 357 34.11 3.33 9.69
CA TYR A 357 34.42 4.15 8.52
C TYR A 357 33.76 3.62 7.26
N ASP A 358 33.70 2.30 7.08
CA ASP A 358 33.00 1.68 5.94
C ASP A 358 31.49 1.96 6.01
N ILE A 359 30.92 1.96 7.22
CA ILE A 359 29.53 2.32 7.45
C ILE A 359 29.29 3.79 7.07
N ALA A 360 30.12 4.71 7.56
CA ALA A 360 30.00 6.14 7.26
C ALA A 360 30.17 6.42 5.75
N GLU A 361 31.12 5.76 5.10
CA GLU A 361 31.32 5.86 3.65
C GLU A 361 30.11 5.33 2.88
N PHE A 362 29.55 4.18 3.29
CA PHE A 362 28.34 3.65 2.67
C PHE A 362 27.15 4.60 2.83
N PHE A 363 26.98 5.23 4.00
CA PHE A 363 25.93 6.24 4.18
C PHE A 363 26.12 7.46 3.28
N ARG A 364 27.36 7.95 3.14
CA ARG A 364 27.68 9.04 2.21
C ARG A 364 27.33 8.64 0.77
N ASP A 365 27.82 7.48 0.33
CA ASP A 365 27.58 6.95 -1.01
C ASP A 365 26.08 6.74 -1.28
N PHE A 366 25.34 6.23 -0.29
CA PHE A 366 23.89 6.07 -0.37
C PHE A 366 23.17 7.41 -0.52
N MET A 367 23.54 8.43 0.27
CA MET A 367 22.95 9.76 0.18
C MET A 367 23.23 10.45 -1.17
N GLU A 368 24.41 10.22 -1.75
CA GLU A 368 24.79 10.77 -3.05
C GLU A 368 24.09 10.04 -4.21
N ASN A 369 23.83 8.73 -4.07
CA ASN A 369 23.43 7.86 -5.17
C ASN A 369 22.04 7.19 -5.03
N ASP A 370 21.23 7.54 -4.03
CA ASP A 370 19.80 7.16 -3.98
C ASP A 370 19.01 7.89 -5.09
N ARG A 371 19.03 7.30 -6.29
CA ARG A 371 18.51 7.89 -7.53
C ARG A 371 17.24 7.23 -8.03
N LEU A 372 16.66 6.27 -7.31
CA LEU A 372 15.49 5.49 -7.75
C LEU A 372 14.31 6.41 -8.12
N GLY A 373 13.99 7.40 -7.28
CA GLY A 373 12.92 8.36 -7.57
C GLY A 373 13.18 9.18 -8.84
N THR A 374 14.43 9.56 -9.10
CA THR A 374 14.82 10.28 -10.32
C THR A 374 14.70 9.40 -11.56
N ILE A 375 15.11 8.13 -11.47
CA ILE A 375 14.99 7.13 -12.54
C ILE A 375 13.52 6.94 -12.91
N CYS A 376 12.65 6.67 -11.92
CA CYS A 376 11.21 6.49 -12.14
C CYS A 376 10.54 7.72 -12.77
N ASN A 377 10.90 8.93 -12.33
CA ASN A 377 10.37 10.16 -12.90
C ASN A 377 10.86 10.40 -14.33
N ASN A 378 12.14 10.13 -14.62
CA ASN A 378 12.67 10.21 -15.98
C ASN A 378 12.00 9.18 -16.90
N HIS A 379 11.73 7.98 -16.40
CA HIS A 379 11.04 6.93 -17.15
C HIS A 379 9.63 7.37 -17.54
N LEU A 380 8.81 7.84 -16.58
CA LEU A 380 7.47 8.37 -16.84
C LEU A 380 7.49 9.49 -17.91
N MET A 381 8.44 10.41 -17.79
CA MET A 381 8.58 11.55 -18.69
C MET A 381 8.99 11.12 -20.11
N LEU A 382 9.97 10.23 -20.24
CA LEU A 382 10.46 9.77 -21.54
C LEU A 382 9.44 8.86 -22.23
N ALA A 383 8.79 7.96 -21.50
CA ALA A 383 7.75 7.10 -22.04
C ALA A 383 6.53 7.91 -22.52
N ASP A 384 6.24 9.06 -21.91
CA ASP A 384 5.23 9.98 -22.43
C ASP A 384 5.67 10.66 -23.74
N GLN A 385 6.95 11.06 -23.85
CA GLN A 385 7.47 11.81 -25.02
C GLN A 385 7.77 10.95 -26.24
N LYS A 386 8.19 9.71 -26.04
CA LYS A 386 8.64 8.83 -27.12
C LYS A 386 7.45 8.10 -27.74
N ASP A 387 7.45 7.94 -29.06
CA ASP A 387 6.37 7.24 -29.77
C ASP A 387 6.31 5.75 -29.40
N LEU A 388 7.49 5.13 -29.21
CA LEU A 388 7.62 3.76 -28.70
C LEU A 388 7.30 3.63 -27.21
N GLY A 389 7.06 4.74 -26.51
CA GLY A 389 6.75 4.76 -25.09
C GLY A 389 7.76 4.00 -24.23
N VAL A 390 7.25 3.05 -23.44
CA VAL A 390 8.06 2.21 -22.53
C VAL A 390 8.98 1.25 -23.28
N PHE A 391 8.74 1.00 -24.57
CA PHE A 391 9.61 0.18 -25.42
C PHE A 391 10.79 0.95 -25.99
N SER A 392 10.89 2.26 -25.74
CA SER A 392 12.04 3.04 -26.19
C SER A 392 13.33 2.57 -25.50
N PRO A 393 14.49 2.53 -26.20
CA PRO A 393 15.75 2.09 -25.61
C PRO A 393 16.12 2.83 -24.32
N GLU A 394 15.80 4.12 -24.23
CA GLU A 394 16.03 4.92 -23.04
C GLU A 394 15.14 4.52 -21.86
N CYS A 395 13.91 4.07 -22.11
CA CYS A 395 13.02 3.57 -21.04
C CYS A 395 13.46 2.19 -20.55
N ILE A 396 13.87 1.30 -21.46
CA ILE A 396 14.43 -0.02 -21.10
C ILE A 396 15.70 0.14 -20.27
N ASP A 397 16.60 1.05 -20.67
CA ASP A 397 17.81 1.40 -19.91
C ASP A 397 17.48 1.93 -18.49
N LEU A 398 16.45 2.77 -18.37
CA LEU A 398 15.98 3.25 -17.07
C LEU A 398 15.33 2.14 -16.23
N ALA A 399 14.63 1.17 -16.84
CA ALA A 399 14.07 0.02 -16.13
C ALA A 399 15.18 -0.88 -15.54
N ILE A 400 16.22 -1.18 -16.31
CA ILE A 400 17.41 -1.91 -15.84
C ILE A 400 18.07 -1.17 -14.67
N LYS A 401 18.28 0.14 -14.81
CA LYS A 401 18.85 0.99 -13.76
C LYS A 401 17.96 1.06 -12.51
N ALA A 402 16.63 1.03 -12.66
CA ALA A 402 15.72 1.01 -11.52
C ALA A 402 15.88 -0.26 -10.70
N SER A 403 16.01 -1.43 -11.35
CA SER A 403 16.32 -2.70 -10.67
C SER A 403 17.62 -2.59 -9.86
N MET A 404 18.70 -2.14 -10.48
CA MET A 404 19.99 -1.94 -9.79
C MET A 404 19.87 -0.99 -8.61
N ALA A 405 19.10 0.10 -8.75
CA ALA A 405 18.90 1.08 -7.68
C ALA A 405 18.09 0.54 -6.50
N VAL A 406 17.12 -0.36 -6.74
CA VAL A 406 16.36 -1.03 -5.67
C VAL A 406 17.27 -1.91 -4.83
N ASP A 407 18.20 -2.62 -5.46
CA ASP A 407 19.12 -3.53 -4.76
C ASP A 407 20.40 -2.87 -4.24
N PHE A 408 20.63 -1.57 -4.52
CA PHE A 408 21.81 -0.84 -4.05
C PHE A 408 22.01 -0.96 -2.52
N ASN A 409 20.94 -0.88 -1.75
CA ASN A 409 21.00 -1.03 -0.28
C ASN A 409 21.44 -2.44 0.19
N LYS A 410 21.32 -3.47 -0.67
CA LYS A 410 21.72 -4.85 -0.41
C LYS A 410 23.10 -5.16 -1.00
N THR A 411 23.42 -4.62 -2.17
CA THR A 411 24.61 -4.97 -2.96
C THR A 411 25.77 -4.02 -2.73
N GLY A 412 25.50 -2.77 -2.35
CA GLY A 412 26.51 -1.72 -2.25
C GLY A 412 26.98 -1.19 -3.60
N VAL A 413 26.24 -1.45 -4.68
CA VAL A 413 26.56 -1.01 -6.04
C VAL A 413 25.58 0.08 -6.49
N PRO A 414 26.01 1.37 -6.57
CA PRO A 414 25.14 2.46 -6.98
C PRO A 414 24.95 2.54 -8.49
N VAL A 415 23.86 3.20 -8.92
CA VAL A 415 23.67 3.62 -10.31
C VAL A 415 24.44 4.92 -10.58
N THR A 416 25.58 4.80 -11.25
CA THR A 416 26.45 5.92 -11.59
C THR A 416 26.19 6.48 -13.00
N GLY A 417 26.76 7.64 -13.29
CA GLY A 417 26.70 8.25 -14.63
C GLY A 417 25.43 9.05 -14.93
N ARG A 418 25.30 9.46 -16.20
CA ARG A 418 24.20 10.31 -16.67
C ARG A 418 22.96 9.46 -16.96
N LEU A 419 21.83 9.84 -16.36
CA LEU A 419 20.54 9.22 -16.66
C LEU A 419 19.91 9.84 -17.92
N PRO A 420 19.26 9.03 -18.77
CA PRO A 420 18.39 9.56 -19.82
C PRO A 420 17.34 10.52 -19.24
N THR A 421 17.17 11.69 -19.88
CA THR A 421 16.22 12.72 -19.43
C THR A 421 15.86 13.66 -20.58
N SER A 422 14.92 14.56 -20.34
CA SER A 422 14.42 15.58 -21.28
C SER A 422 14.31 16.94 -20.61
N GLN A 423 14.44 18.02 -21.40
CA GLN A 423 14.20 19.40 -20.95
C GLN A 423 12.72 19.76 -20.88
N LYS A 424 11.88 18.97 -21.55
CA LYS A 424 10.43 19.09 -21.53
C LYS A 424 9.84 18.11 -20.50
N SER A 425 8.74 18.46 -19.87
CA SER A 425 7.99 17.61 -18.94
C SER A 425 6.50 17.67 -19.27
N PRO A 426 5.77 16.54 -19.24
CA PRO A 426 4.33 16.57 -19.40
C PRO A 426 3.67 17.32 -18.23
N ASP A 427 2.51 17.90 -18.51
CA ASP A 427 1.69 18.70 -17.59
C ASP A 427 1.32 17.96 -16.30
N PHE A 428 0.98 16.66 -16.41
CA PHE A 428 0.59 15.86 -15.25
C PHE A 428 1.71 15.68 -14.20
N MET A 429 2.98 15.86 -14.57
CA MET A 429 4.10 15.76 -13.61
C MET A 429 4.28 17.03 -12.77
N GLU A 430 3.65 18.15 -13.14
CA GLU A 430 3.77 19.45 -12.47
C GLU A 430 5.21 19.93 -12.19
N ASN A 431 6.18 19.48 -13.00
CA ASN A 431 7.59 19.81 -12.79
C ASN A 431 7.80 21.33 -12.86
N GLN A 432 8.45 21.92 -11.85
CA GLN A 432 8.63 23.37 -11.74
C GLN A 432 9.86 23.89 -12.51
N THR A 433 10.82 23.02 -12.85
CA THR A 433 12.10 23.40 -13.43
C THR A 433 12.20 23.13 -14.93
N LYS A 434 11.26 22.37 -15.50
CA LYS A 434 11.25 21.96 -16.91
C LYS A 434 10.19 22.69 -17.72
N ILE A 435 10.41 22.77 -19.04
CA ILE A 435 9.44 23.33 -19.99
C ILE A 435 8.23 22.40 -20.06
N LYS A 436 7.04 22.90 -19.76
CA LYS A 436 5.82 22.09 -19.74
C LYS A 436 5.21 21.95 -21.14
N TYR A 437 4.64 20.79 -21.43
CA TYR A 437 3.75 20.59 -22.57
C TYR A 437 2.52 19.78 -22.12
N GLU A 438 1.42 19.92 -22.85
CA GLU A 438 0.22 19.15 -22.60
C GLU A 438 0.36 17.73 -23.18
N SER A 439 0.41 16.71 -22.32
CA SER A 439 0.47 15.31 -22.79
C SER A 439 -0.85 14.93 -23.45
N GLN A 440 -0.77 14.36 -24.66
CA GLN A 440 -1.93 13.83 -25.39
C GLN A 440 -2.19 12.34 -25.08
N LYS A 441 -1.38 11.71 -24.22
CA LYS A 441 -1.51 10.31 -23.79
C LYS A 441 -2.40 10.20 -22.55
N ILE A 442 -2.74 8.97 -22.17
CA ILE A 442 -3.72 8.68 -21.13
C ILE A 442 -3.45 9.38 -19.79
N LEU A 443 -2.19 9.46 -19.33
CA LEU A 443 -1.87 10.11 -18.06
C LEU A 443 -2.17 11.62 -18.08
N GLY A 444 -1.95 12.28 -19.22
CA GLY A 444 -2.35 13.67 -19.43
C GLY A 444 -3.86 13.84 -19.41
N LYS A 445 -4.59 12.97 -20.12
CA LYS A 445 -6.06 12.96 -20.14
C LYS A 445 -6.64 12.78 -18.74
N LEU A 446 -6.20 11.77 -17.99
CA LEU A 446 -6.63 11.49 -16.61
C LEU A 446 -6.34 12.67 -15.67
N TYR A 447 -5.20 13.33 -15.85
CA TYR A 447 -4.83 14.49 -15.02
C TYR A 447 -5.74 15.69 -15.28
N ARG A 448 -6.12 15.95 -16.53
CA ARG A 448 -7.00 17.07 -16.91
C ARG A 448 -8.48 16.77 -16.71
N ASN A 449 -8.86 15.49 -16.66
CA ASN A 449 -10.23 15.05 -16.39
C ASN A 449 -10.70 15.38 -14.96
N ILE A 450 -9.78 15.55 -14.01
CA ILE A 450 -10.10 15.98 -12.65
C ILE A 450 -9.89 17.49 -12.50
N ASP A 451 -10.97 18.27 -12.50
CA ASP A 451 -10.90 19.71 -12.23
C ASP A 451 -11.01 20.02 -10.74
N LEU A 452 -9.88 20.41 -10.13
CA LEU A 452 -9.85 20.86 -8.73
C LEU A 452 -10.23 22.34 -8.57
N ASN A 453 -10.33 23.11 -9.66
CA ASN A 453 -10.62 24.54 -9.59
C ASN A 453 -12.08 24.82 -9.22
N GLU A 454 -13.02 23.97 -9.65
CA GLU A 454 -14.42 24.03 -9.24
C GLU A 454 -14.60 24.02 -7.71
N HIS A 455 -13.61 23.48 -7.00
CA HIS A 455 -13.64 23.38 -5.54
C HIS A 455 -12.73 24.38 -4.82
N ARG A 456 -12.04 25.30 -5.52
CA ARG A 456 -11.11 26.24 -4.86
C ARG A 456 -11.82 27.22 -3.94
N ASP A 457 -13.03 27.63 -4.30
CA ASP A 457 -13.77 28.68 -3.61
C ASP A 457 -14.90 28.16 -2.72
N ASN A 458 -14.92 26.86 -2.38
CA ASN A 458 -15.90 26.35 -1.43
C ASN A 458 -15.67 26.96 -0.04
N GLU A 459 -16.44 28.01 0.27
CA GLU A 459 -16.39 28.86 1.47
C GLU A 459 -16.68 28.07 2.75
N LYS A 460 -17.37 26.93 2.63
CA LYS A 460 -17.75 26.06 3.75
C LYS A 460 -16.57 25.59 4.59
N ARG A 461 -15.39 25.39 3.97
CA ARG A 461 -14.14 24.99 4.67
C ARG A 461 -13.55 26.08 5.57
N TYR A 462 -13.98 27.32 5.42
CA TYR A 462 -13.49 28.46 6.19
C TYR A 462 -14.54 28.99 7.18
N TYR A 463 -15.66 28.29 7.32
CA TYR A 463 -16.81 28.71 8.14
C TYR A 463 -17.29 30.14 7.83
N ARG A 464 -17.02 30.64 6.61
CA ARG A 464 -17.43 31.97 6.19
C ARG A 464 -18.92 31.91 5.86
N LYS A 465 -19.74 32.50 6.74
CA LYS A 465 -21.21 32.78 6.64
C LYS A 465 -22.10 32.19 7.74
N PHE A 466 -21.56 31.55 8.77
CA PHE A 466 -22.40 31.07 9.88
C PHE A 466 -22.34 32.02 11.08
N PRO A 467 -23.47 32.55 11.59
CA PRO A 467 -23.49 33.09 12.94
C PRO A 467 -23.07 31.96 13.90
N ILE A 468 -22.14 32.25 14.81
CA ILE A 468 -21.72 31.27 15.82
C ILE A 468 -22.81 31.25 16.88
N GLU A 469 -23.77 30.35 16.71
CA GLU A 469 -24.84 30.11 17.66
C GLU A 469 -24.62 28.76 18.36
N PRO A 470 -24.97 28.63 19.65
CA PRO A 470 -25.00 27.34 20.31
C PRO A 470 -25.87 26.38 19.49
N PHE A 471 -25.36 25.18 19.23
CA PHE A 471 -26.15 24.17 18.57
C PHE A 471 -27.16 23.61 19.57
N ASP A 472 -28.46 23.79 19.33
CA ASP A 472 -29.54 23.48 20.28
C ASP A 472 -29.44 22.07 20.87
N ARG A 473 -28.95 21.11 20.10
CA ARG A 473 -28.73 19.72 20.54
C ARG A 473 -27.73 19.57 21.69
N PHE A 474 -26.85 20.54 21.88
CA PHE A 474 -25.82 20.55 22.92
C PHE A 474 -26.15 21.57 24.04
N VAL A 475 -27.34 22.17 24.01
CA VAL A 475 -27.81 23.10 25.03
C VAL A 475 -28.74 22.34 25.97
N GLU A 476 -28.32 22.20 27.23
CA GLU A 476 -29.09 21.54 28.29
C GLU A 476 -29.52 22.56 29.36
N ASP A 477 -30.56 22.23 30.12
CA ASP A 477 -31.00 23.08 31.24
C ASP A 477 -29.84 23.33 32.22
N GLY A 478 -29.59 24.60 32.56
CA GLY A 478 -28.50 25.01 33.43
C GLY A 478 -27.14 25.24 32.74
N TYR A 479 -27.04 25.10 31.40
CA TYR A 479 -25.78 25.32 30.67
C TYR A 479 -25.14 26.71 30.90
N ILE A 480 -25.96 27.70 31.27
CA ILE A 480 -25.53 29.08 31.54
C ILE A 480 -24.41 29.12 32.60
N GLU A 481 -24.46 28.24 33.59
CA GLU A 481 -23.44 28.15 34.65
C GLU A 481 -22.06 27.74 34.12
N TYR A 482 -22.02 27.04 32.98
CA TYR A 482 -20.81 26.48 32.38
C TYR A 482 -20.30 27.27 31.17
N ILE A 483 -20.98 28.36 30.76
CA ILE A 483 -20.60 29.14 29.57
C ILE A 483 -19.16 29.66 29.66
N ASN A 484 -18.75 30.18 30.82
CA ASN A 484 -17.41 30.75 30.98
C ASN A 484 -16.31 29.69 30.81
N ASP A 485 -16.51 28.49 31.38
CA ASP A 485 -15.58 27.38 31.25
C ASP A 485 -15.55 26.86 29.80
N ALA A 486 -16.71 26.76 29.14
CA ALA A 486 -16.81 26.36 27.73
C ALA A 486 -16.08 27.35 26.81
N LEU A 487 -16.21 28.66 27.04
CA LEU A 487 -15.49 29.69 26.31
C LEU A 487 -13.98 29.59 26.52
N ALA A 488 -13.53 29.35 27.77
CA ALA A 488 -12.11 29.16 28.06
C ALA A 488 -11.52 27.93 27.36
N GLN A 489 -12.24 26.80 27.36
CA GLN A 489 -11.82 25.59 26.65
C GLN A 489 -11.79 25.80 25.13
N ARG A 490 -12.82 26.44 24.57
CA ARG A 490 -12.88 26.82 23.15
C ARG A 490 -11.69 27.70 22.76
N ASP A 491 -11.37 28.71 23.57
CA ASP A 491 -10.29 29.64 23.26
C ASP A 491 -8.91 28.97 23.35
N SER A 492 -8.71 28.06 24.32
CA SER A 492 -7.52 27.21 24.40
C SER A 492 -7.37 26.33 23.15
N TYR A 493 -8.44 25.62 22.76
CA TYR A 493 -8.47 24.80 21.55
C TYR A 493 -8.16 25.63 20.29
N ASN A 494 -8.83 26.78 20.12
CA ASN A 494 -8.61 27.68 19.00
C ASN A 494 -7.16 28.16 18.93
N GLN A 495 -6.54 28.44 20.08
CA GLN A 495 -5.13 28.84 20.14
C GLN A 495 -4.21 27.71 19.69
N GLU A 496 -4.44 26.48 20.16
CA GLU A 496 -3.65 25.31 19.75
C GLU A 496 -3.78 25.02 18.25
N VAL A 497 -4.99 25.01 17.72
CA VAL A 497 -5.24 24.79 16.29
C VAL A 497 -4.59 25.88 15.44
N ARG A 498 -4.74 27.16 15.82
CA ARG A 498 -4.08 28.28 15.10
C ARG A 498 -2.56 28.16 15.14
N ASN A 499 -1.97 27.75 16.26
CA ASN A 499 -0.53 27.52 16.38
C ASN A 499 -0.07 26.41 15.42
N LEU A 500 -0.80 25.28 15.35
CA LEU A 500 -0.51 24.20 14.40
C LEU A 500 -0.63 24.68 12.95
N MET A 501 -1.70 25.42 12.63
CA MET A 501 -1.93 25.96 11.29
C MET A 501 -0.80 26.91 10.87
N GLN A 502 -0.37 27.81 11.76
CA GLN A 502 0.75 28.73 11.49
C GLN A 502 2.07 27.98 11.32
N ARG A 503 2.38 27.05 12.23
CA ARG A 503 3.63 26.28 12.21
C ARG A 503 3.77 25.44 10.94
N HIS A 504 2.69 24.82 10.49
CA HIS A 504 2.69 23.90 9.34
C HIS A 504 2.14 24.53 8.05
N LYS A 505 1.82 25.83 8.04
CA LYS A 505 1.25 26.57 6.90
C LYS A 505 -0.03 25.92 6.34
N ILE A 506 -0.87 25.42 7.24
CA ILE A 506 -2.16 24.79 6.94
C ILE A 506 -3.24 25.88 6.89
N LYS A 507 -4.19 25.76 5.95
CA LYS A 507 -5.14 26.83 5.65
C LYS A 507 -6.44 26.76 6.43
N SER A 508 -6.82 25.60 6.94
CA SER A 508 -8.09 25.39 7.64
C SER A 508 -7.98 24.38 8.79
N GLU A 509 -8.82 24.52 9.81
CA GLU A 509 -8.99 23.57 10.91
C GLU A 509 -9.31 22.13 10.46
N PRO A 510 -10.26 21.86 9.54
CA PRO A 510 -10.56 20.51 9.10
C PRO A 510 -9.35 19.81 8.45
N GLU A 511 -8.43 20.52 7.81
CA GLU A 511 -7.17 19.93 7.31
C GLU A 511 -6.26 19.46 8.45
N VAL A 512 -6.20 20.21 9.56
CA VAL A 512 -5.46 19.80 10.76
C VAL A 512 -6.09 18.56 11.37
N PHE A 513 -7.42 18.58 11.58
CA PHE A 513 -8.13 17.48 12.22
C PHE A 513 -8.07 16.20 11.40
N THR A 514 -8.27 16.28 10.09
CA THR A 514 -8.32 15.10 9.20
C THR A 514 -6.95 14.60 8.73
N GLY A 515 -5.87 15.35 9.00
CA GLY A 515 -4.54 15.10 8.46
C GLY A 515 -4.44 15.21 6.92
N SER A 516 -5.51 15.61 6.24
CA SER A 516 -5.62 15.64 4.78
C SER A 516 -5.24 17.02 4.24
N LEU A 517 -3.94 17.26 4.11
CA LEU A 517 -3.38 18.57 3.74
C LEU A 517 -3.55 18.91 2.25
N LEU A 518 -4.35 19.93 1.94
CA LEU A 518 -4.68 20.35 0.58
C LEU A 518 -3.63 21.31 -0.01
N SER A 519 -3.07 22.21 0.81
CA SER A 519 -2.08 23.21 0.38
C SER A 519 -0.67 22.64 0.21
N VAL A 520 -0.34 21.60 0.98
CA VAL A 520 0.97 20.96 0.95
C VAL A 520 1.01 20.08 -0.29
N LYS A 521 1.85 20.42 -1.28
CA LYS A 521 2.32 19.39 -2.20
C LYS A 521 2.97 18.35 -1.30
N THR A 522 2.47 17.11 -1.32
CA THR A 522 3.21 16.00 -0.70
C THR A 522 4.54 15.93 -1.45
N CYS A 523 5.54 16.68 -0.98
CA CYS A 523 6.92 16.43 -1.31
C CYS A 523 7.16 14.99 -0.89
N GLY A 524 7.49 14.13 -1.84
CA GLY A 524 8.20 12.91 -1.48
C GLY A 524 9.42 13.37 -0.69
N ARG A 525 9.41 13.09 0.61
CA ARG A 525 10.52 13.23 1.57
C ARG A 525 11.64 14.19 1.14
N HIS A 526 11.50 15.47 1.50
CA HIS A 526 12.66 16.22 1.98
C HIS A 526 12.55 16.26 3.50
N LEU A 527 13.03 15.19 4.14
CA LEU A 527 13.50 15.30 5.52
C LEU A 527 14.88 15.96 5.46
N TYR A 528 15.20 16.71 6.52
CA TYR A 528 16.45 17.42 6.80
C TYR A 528 16.53 18.86 6.25
N ASP A 529 15.94 19.78 7.01
CA ASP A 529 16.72 20.88 7.59
C ASP A 529 17.35 20.37 8.90
#